data_AF-A0AAJ1UD65-F1
#
_entry.id   AF-A0AAJ1UD65-F1
#
_cell.length_a   1.000
_cell.length_b   1.000
_cell.length_c   1.000
_cell.angle_alpha   90.00
_cell.angle_beta   90.00
_cell.angle_gamma   90.00
#
_symmetry.space_group_name_H-M   'P 1'
#
loop_
_entity.id
_entity.type
_entity.pdbx_description
1 polymer ?
#
loop_
_entity_poly.entity_id
_entity_poly.type
_entity_poly.pdbx_seq_one_letter_code
_entity_poly.pdbx_strand_id
1 'polypeptide(L)'
;EMRKGANGESTNFLQSEPSDEWKIGYAFTLDSIDEKKVNNIQKVIVEHKESPFNKGAITCKLTDYGHVSLTNKNYTETFKGIKNKRPIESKDYARILHESFGITQEKYVGKTLERG
;
A
#
# COMPACT_ATOMS: atom_id res chain seq x y z
N GLU A 1 -2.35 8.91 -19.48
CA GLU A 1 -3.46 8.02 -19.06
C GLU A 1 -2.87 6.67 -18.65
N MET A 2 -3.06 6.22 -17.41
CA MET A 2 -2.61 4.89 -16.99
C MET A 2 -3.50 3.86 -17.68
N ARG A 3 -2.92 3.04 -18.57
CA ARG A 3 -3.68 2.01 -19.30
C ARG A 3 -4.22 1.00 -18.29
N LYS A 4 -5.54 1.00 -18.12
CA LYS A 4 -6.27 -0.05 -17.41
C LYS A 4 -6.12 -1.34 -18.22
N GLY A 5 -5.80 -2.46 -17.56
CA GLY A 5 -5.97 -3.78 -18.16
C GLY A 5 -7.45 -3.97 -18.54
N ALA A 6 -7.72 -4.88 -19.48
CA ALA A 6 -9.04 -5.10 -20.07
C ALA A 6 -10.19 -5.33 -19.05
N ASN A 7 -9.86 -5.66 -17.80
CA ASN A 7 -10.81 -5.96 -16.73
C ASN A 7 -10.82 -4.92 -15.58
N GLY A 8 -10.08 -3.81 -15.70
CA GLY A 8 -10.05 -2.75 -14.68
C GLY A 8 -9.26 -3.09 -13.40
N GLU A 9 -8.39 -4.10 -13.42
CA GLU A 9 -7.64 -4.54 -12.23
C GLU A 9 -6.54 -3.55 -11.82
N SER A 10 -6.52 -3.20 -10.53
CA SER A 10 -5.52 -2.33 -9.88
C SER A 10 -4.57 -3.14 -8.99
N THR A 11 -3.27 -2.96 -9.17
CA THR A 11 -2.16 -3.29 -8.24
C THR A 11 -2.35 -4.58 -7.42
N ASN A 12 -2.04 -5.72 -8.05
CA ASN A 12 -2.08 -7.08 -7.50
C ASN A 12 -1.11 -7.38 -6.33
N PHE A 13 -0.61 -6.36 -5.61
CA PHE A 13 0.31 -6.57 -4.48
C PHE A 13 -0.28 -6.20 -3.12
N LEU A 14 -1.44 -5.53 -3.08
CA LEU A 14 -1.96 -4.96 -1.84
C LEU A 14 -3.32 -5.53 -1.39
N GLN A 15 -3.98 -6.35 -2.22
CA GLN A 15 -5.30 -6.90 -1.92
C GLN A 15 -5.61 -8.28 -2.53
N SER A 16 -4.69 -8.92 -3.26
CA SER A 16 -5.00 -10.23 -3.86
C SER A 16 -5.11 -11.31 -2.78
N GLU A 17 -6.16 -12.12 -2.87
CA GLU A 17 -6.18 -13.41 -2.19
C GLU A 17 -5.05 -14.28 -2.77
N PRO A 18 -4.35 -15.08 -1.94
CA PRO A 18 -3.45 -16.11 -2.44
C PRO A 18 -4.21 -16.96 -3.46
N SER A 19 -3.60 -17.15 -4.62
CA SER A 19 -4.16 -17.88 -5.73
C SER A 19 -3.03 -18.72 -6.31
N ASP A 20 -3.34 -19.95 -6.68
CA ASP A 20 -2.40 -20.85 -7.35
C ASP A 20 -2.18 -20.45 -8.82
N GLU A 21 -2.73 -19.33 -9.26
CA GLU A 21 -2.60 -18.78 -10.60
C GLU A 21 -1.49 -17.73 -10.69
N TRP A 22 -0.65 -17.85 -11.71
CA TRP A 22 0.33 -16.83 -12.05
C TRP A 22 -0.34 -15.54 -12.51
N LYS A 23 0.09 -14.40 -11.95
CA LYS A 23 -0.39 -13.07 -12.32
C LYS A 23 0.78 -12.14 -12.61
N ILE A 24 0.59 -11.27 -13.61
CA ILE A 24 1.52 -10.17 -13.87
C ILE A 24 1.37 -9.16 -12.73
N GLY A 25 2.44 -8.94 -11.97
CA GLY A 25 2.47 -7.95 -10.90
C GLY A 25 2.70 -6.53 -11.43
N TYR A 26 3.74 -6.36 -12.25
CA TYR A 26 4.13 -5.08 -12.84
C TYR A 26 4.84 -5.30 -14.17
N ALA A 27 4.90 -4.25 -14.99
CA ALA A 27 5.73 -4.17 -16.19
C ALA A 27 6.55 -2.87 -16.13
N PHE A 28 7.80 -2.91 -16.60
CA PHE A 28 8.70 -1.76 -16.62
C PHE A 28 9.53 -1.77 -17.92
N THR A 29 10.11 -0.61 -18.26
CA THR A 29 11.08 -0.48 -19.36
C THR A 29 12.50 -0.38 -18.80
N LEU A 30 13.50 -0.59 -19.66
CA LEU A 30 14.92 -0.42 -19.29
C LEU A 30 15.40 1.03 -19.45
N ASP A 31 14.50 1.95 -19.83
CA ASP A 31 14.84 3.34 -20.02
C ASP A 31 15.24 3.96 -18.68
N SER A 32 16.34 4.73 -18.69
CA SER A 32 16.74 5.49 -17.51
C SER A 32 15.63 6.45 -17.09
N ILE A 33 15.41 6.55 -15.78
CA ILE A 33 14.47 7.49 -15.17
C ILE A 33 15.24 8.49 -14.31
N ASP A 34 14.96 9.78 -14.47
CA ASP A 34 15.54 10.84 -13.65
C ASP A 34 14.66 11.16 -12.43
N GLU A 35 15.24 11.87 -11.47
CA GLU A 35 14.57 12.25 -10.23
C GLU A 35 13.33 13.12 -10.50
N LYS A 36 13.40 14.02 -11.49
CA LYS A 36 12.28 14.90 -11.85
C LYS A 36 11.06 14.08 -12.28
N LYS A 37 11.27 13.04 -13.09
CA LYS A 37 10.22 12.14 -13.54
C LYS A 37 9.68 11.29 -12.40
N VAL A 38 10.54 10.78 -11.50
CA VAL A 38 10.09 10.07 -10.29
C VAL A 38 9.24 10.96 -9.39
N ASN A 39 9.67 12.20 -9.12
CA ASN A 39 8.94 13.14 -8.28
C ASN A 39 7.57 13.50 -8.88
N ASN A 40 7.50 13.69 -10.20
CA ASN A 40 6.21 13.91 -10.89
C ASN A 40 5.26 12.71 -10.75
N ILE A 41 5.77 11.49 -10.89
CA ILE A 41 4.97 10.27 -10.71
C ILE A 41 4.52 10.14 -9.25
N GLN A 42 5.40 10.40 -8.30
CA GLN A 42 5.08 10.38 -6.87
C GLN A 42 3.98 11.40 -6.55
N LYS A 43 4.06 12.62 -7.09
CA LYS A 43 3.04 13.65 -6.93
C LYS A 43 1.67 13.16 -7.40
N VAL A 44 1.61 12.54 -8.57
CA VAL A 44 0.36 11.92 -9.08
C VAL A 44 -0.16 10.83 -8.14
N ILE A 45 0.70 9.92 -7.69
CA ILE A 45 0.32 8.84 -6.77
C ILE A 45 -0.24 9.39 -5.45
N VAL A 46 0.34 10.48 -4.95
CA VAL A 46 0.01 11.08 -3.67
C VAL A 46 -1.21 11.99 -3.73
N GLU A 47 -1.43 12.72 -4.82
CA GLU A 47 -2.45 13.79 -4.87
C GLU A 47 -3.68 13.41 -5.70
N HIS A 48 -3.52 12.53 -6.69
CA HIS A 48 -4.60 12.26 -7.62
C HIS A 48 -5.74 11.51 -6.92
N LYS A 49 -6.97 12.02 -7.03
CA LYS A 49 -8.16 11.45 -6.35
C LYS A 49 -8.42 9.98 -6.72
N GLU A 50 -8.09 9.59 -7.94
CA GLU A 50 -8.26 8.20 -8.39
C GLU A 50 -7.15 7.26 -7.93
N SER A 51 -6.06 7.79 -7.37
CA SER A 51 -4.98 6.96 -6.84
C SER A 51 -5.54 6.01 -5.77
N PRO A 52 -5.33 4.68 -5.88
CA PRO A 52 -5.74 3.73 -4.86
C PRO A 52 -5.19 4.04 -3.47
N PHE A 53 -4.00 4.66 -3.39
CA PHE A 53 -3.34 5.05 -2.14
C PHE A 53 -4.06 6.18 -1.40
N ASN A 54 -4.94 6.91 -2.08
CA ASN A 54 -5.73 8.00 -1.49
C ASN A 54 -7.10 7.54 -0.98
N LYS A 55 -7.43 6.24 -1.11
CA LYS A 55 -8.72 5.66 -0.66
C LYS A 55 -8.69 5.17 0.78
N GLY A 56 -7.52 5.08 1.40
CA GLY A 56 -7.34 4.65 2.77
C GLY A 56 -5.89 4.27 3.06
N ALA A 57 -5.51 4.28 4.34
CA ALA A 57 -4.15 3.93 4.71
C ALA A 57 -3.89 2.45 4.47
N ILE A 58 -2.68 2.17 3.96
CA ILE A 58 -2.15 0.84 3.79
C ILE A 58 -0.70 0.82 4.25
N THR A 59 -0.34 -0.19 5.02
CA THR A 59 1.02 -0.39 5.53
C THR A 59 1.36 -1.85 5.37
N CYS A 60 2.53 -2.14 4.81
CA CYS A 60 3.00 -3.49 4.56
C CYS A 60 4.44 -3.62 5.06
N LYS A 61 4.78 -4.78 5.63
CA LYS A 61 6.13 -5.09 6.12
C LYS A 61 6.46 -6.54 5.81
N LEU A 62 7.64 -6.80 5.26
CA LEU A 62 8.19 -8.14 5.13
C LEU A 62 8.66 -8.66 6.49
N THR A 63 8.44 -9.94 6.75
CA THR A 63 8.93 -10.64 7.94
C THR A 63 9.81 -11.80 7.50
N ASP A 64 10.57 -12.40 8.43
CA ASP A 64 11.49 -13.50 8.13
C ASP A 64 10.84 -14.67 7.36
N TYR A 65 9.53 -14.87 7.58
CA TYR A 65 8.79 -16.00 7.01
C TYR A 65 7.52 -15.57 6.25
N GLY A 66 7.41 -14.30 5.87
CA GLY A 66 6.28 -13.82 5.09
C GLY A 66 6.09 -12.31 5.13
N HIS A 67 4.88 -11.85 5.39
CA HIS A 67 4.56 -10.42 5.40
C HIS A 67 3.34 -10.12 6.26
N VAL A 68 3.26 -8.90 6.77
CA VAL A 68 2.09 -8.35 7.44
C VAL A 68 1.58 -7.12 6.71
N SER A 69 0.27 -6.93 6.68
CA SER A 69 -0.36 -5.73 6.17
C SER A 69 -1.43 -5.19 7.10
N LEU A 70 -1.53 -3.88 7.16
CA LEU A 70 -2.49 -3.14 7.96
C LEU A 70 -3.23 -2.16 7.05
N THR A 71 -4.56 -2.20 7.14
CA THR A 71 -5.47 -1.22 6.56
C THR A 71 -6.35 -0.66 7.65
N ASN A 72 -7.15 0.37 7.36
CA ASN A 72 -8.12 0.90 8.32
C ASN A 72 -9.17 -0.11 8.80
N LYS A 73 -9.29 -1.28 8.13
CA LYS A 73 -10.34 -2.26 8.40
C LYS A 73 -9.81 -3.63 8.81
N ASN A 74 -8.59 -3.99 8.42
CA ASN A 74 -8.05 -5.33 8.61
C ASN A 74 -6.56 -5.29 8.92
N TYR A 75 -6.14 -6.24 9.76
CA TYR A 75 -4.77 -6.69 9.91
C TYR A 75 -4.65 -8.07 9.26
N THR A 76 -3.69 -8.23 8.36
CA THR A 76 -3.42 -9.49 7.67
C THR A 76 -1.99 -9.92 7.93
N GLU A 77 -1.80 -11.17 8.30
CA GLU A 77 -0.50 -11.80 8.43
C GLU A 77 -0.43 -12.99 7.47
N THR A 78 0.65 -13.07 6.71
CA THR A 78 1.01 -14.25 5.94
C THR A 78 2.28 -14.81 6.54
N PHE A 79 2.22 -16.04 7.06
CA PHE A 79 3.36 -16.75 7.64
C PHE A 79 3.50 -18.12 6.97
N LYS A 80 4.66 -18.38 6.36
CA LYS A 80 4.93 -19.62 5.60
C LYS A 80 3.81 -19.97 4.61
N GLY A 81 3.30 -18.95 3.91
CA GLY A 81 2.21 -19.08 2.93
C GLY A 81 0.79 -19.16 3.53
N ILE A 82 0.65 -19.28 4.85
CA ILE A 82 -0.66 -19.33 5.51
C ILE A 82 -1.09 -17.90 5.85
N LYS A 83 -2.25 -17.49 5.31
CA LYS A 83 -2.83 -16.16 5.50
C LYS A 83 -3.86 -16.16 6.63
N ASN A 84 -3.66 -15.27 7.60
CA ASN A 84 -4.59 -14.96 8.68
C ASN A 84 -5.03 -13.50 8.55
N LYS A 85 -6.31 -13.28 8.25
CA LYS A 85 -6.90 -11.94 8.14
C LYS A 85 -7.90 -11.73 9.25
N ARG A 86 -7.74 -10.65 10.01
CA ARG A 86 -8.69 -10.26 11.06
C ARG A 86 -9.15 -8.80 10.88
N PRO A 87 -10.44 -8.50 11.12
CA PRO A 87 -10.89 -7.13 11.18
C PRO A 87 -10.24 -6.41 12.36
N ILE A 88 -10.18 -5.08 12.28
CA ILE A 88 -9.76 -4.21 13.39
C ILE A 88 -10.79 -3.12 13.60
N GLU A 89 -10.87 -2.60 14.82
CA GLU A 89 -11.57 -1.35 15.07
C GLU A 89 -10.65 -0.16 14.82
N SER A 90 -11.24 0.99 14.46
CA SER A 90 -10.50 2.23 14.23
C SER A 90 -9.62 2.64 15.41
N LYS A 91 -10.05 2.34 16.65
CA LYS A 91 -9.30 2.65 17.89
C LYS A 91 -8.01 1.84 18.02
N ASP A 92 -7.92 0.68 17.37
CA ASP A 92 -6.76 -0.21 17.45
C ASP A 92 -5.68 0.13 16.42
N TYR A 93 -6.00 0.93 15.40
CA TYR A 93 -5.11 1.17 14.27
C TYR A 93 -3.75 1.70 14.70
N ALA A 94 -3.73 2.79 15.47
CA ALA A 94 -2.48 3.44 15.89
C ALA A 94 -1.62 2.50 16.75
N ARG A 95 -2.25 1.71 17.63
CA ARG A 95 -1.57 0.72 18.47
C ARG A 95 -0.93 -0.37 17.61
N ILE A 96 -1.69 -0.96 16.68
CA ILE A 96 -1.18 -2.02 15.79
C ILE A 96 -0.09 -1.47 14.87
N LEU A 97 -0.23 -0.24 14.38
CA LEU A 97 0.79 0.41 13.55
C LEU A 97 2.12 0.53 14.31
N HIS A 98 2.07 0.96 15.57
CA HIS A 98 3.26 1.04 16.41
C HIS A 98 3.83 -0.34 16.74
N GLU A 99 3.02 -1.26 17.28
CA GLU A 99 3.46 -2.59 17.73
C GLU A 99 3.98 -3.46 16.58
N SER A 100 3.29 -3.46 15.44
CA SER A 100 3.62 -4.33 14.31
C SER A 100 4.58 -3.68 13.31
N PHE A 101 4.61 -2.35 13.18
CA PHE A 101 5.43 -1.67 12.15
C PHE A 101 6.47 -0.72 12.71
N GLY A 102 6.46 -0.43 14.02
CA GLY A 102 7.37 0.55 14.62
C GLY A 102 7.09 1.99 14.15
N ILE A 103 5.89 2.26 13.64
CA ILE A 103 5.51 3.58 13.12
C ILE A 103 4.58 4.25 14.13
N THR A 104 5.01 5.39 14.65
CA THR A 104 4.20 6.24 15.51
C THR A 104 3.46 7.27 14.67
N GLN A 105 2.14 7.35 14.81
CA GLN A 105 1.39 8.48 14.26
C GLN A 105 1.66 9.72 15.12
N GLU A 106 2.58 10.57 14.69
CA GLU A 106 2.62 11.93 15.19
C GLU A 106 1.40 12.67 14.63
N LYS A 107 0.60 13.28 15.51
CA LYS A 107 -0.35 14.30 15.08
C LYS A 107 0.50 15.46 14.58
N TYR A 108 0.66 15.59 13.26
CA TYR A 108 1.12 16.82 12.66
C TYR A 108 0.06 17.89 12.90
N VAL A 109 0.18 18.58 14.04
CA VAL A 109 -0.61 19.76 14.36
C VAL A 109 -0.12 20.87 13.44
N GLY A 110 -0.94 21.24 12.45
CA GLY A 110 -0.84 22.57 11.85
C GLY A 110 -0.21 22.73 10.46
N LYS A 111 -0.20 21.72 9.58
CA LYS A 111 -0.01 21.99 8.14
C LYS A 111 -0.99 21.21 7.28
N THR A 112 -1.83 21.95 6.54
CA THR A 112 -2.29 21.51 5.22
C THR A 112 -1.03 21.15 4.45
N LEU A 113 -0.95 19.93 3.97
CA LEU A 113 0.12 19.50 3.08
C LEU A 113 0.01 20.33 1.79
N GLU A 114 0.59 21.51 1.76
CA GLU A 114 1.00 22.15 0.52
C GLU A 114 2.20 21.35 0.03
N ARG A 115 1.89 20.29 -0.70
CA ARG A 115 2.87 19.47 -1.39
C ARG A 115 3.27 20.26 -2.66
N GLY A 116 4.56 20.56 -2.76
CA GLY A 116 5.16 21.34 -3.86
C GLY A 116 4.87 20.76 -5.24
#